data_AF-A0A8T5AK71-F1
#
_entry.id   AF-A0A8T5AK71-F1
#
_cell.length_a   1.000
_cell.length_b   1.000
_cell.length_c   1.000
_cell.angle_alpha   90.00
_cell.angle_beta   90.00
_cell.angle_gamma   90.00
#
_symmetry.space_group_name_H-M   'P 1'
#
loop_
_entity.id
_entity.type
_entity.pdbx_description
1 polymer ?
#
loop_
_entity_poly.entity_id
_entity_poly.type
_entity_poly.pdbx_seq_one_letter_code
_entity_poly.pdbx_strand_id
1 'polypeptide(L)'
;IVEGDLLKLVEESSKPRAFWGALATIAFGYGLHVFFTRNTAQTADFIYTIAKHGRFVRPGRPLIQKKPKVETLQESQLLVVASLPGVGPRFADKLLRHFGSVRQVFSSSLSQLALVEGFGRSRAENVVRLLDASYQPSEKLASQARLDQ
;
A
#
# COMPACT_ATOMS: atom_id res chain seq x y z
N ILE A 1 7.20 -16.44 0.30
CA ILE A 1 8.07 -17.35 -0.47
C ILE A 1 9.31 -17.57 0.38
N VAL A 2 9.70 -18.82 0.61
CA VAL A 2 10.92 -19.16 1.34
C VAL A 2 11.89 -19.77 0.34
N GLU A 3 13.06 -19.15 0.20
CA GLU A 3 14.08 -19.54 -0.76
C GLU A 3 15.19 -20.36 -0.07
N GLY A 4 15.64 -21.42 -0.74
CA GLY A 4 16.73 -22.29 -0.33
C GLY A 4 16.35 -23.77 -0.23
N ASP A 5 17.32 -24.61 0.11
CA ASP A 5 17.11 -26.04 0.35
C ASP A 5 16.66 -26.30 1.79
N LEU A 6 15.35 -26.25 1.99
CA LEU A 6 14.75 -26.44 3.30
C LEU A 6 14.73 -27.90 3.76
N LEU A 7 14.77 -28.86 2.83
CA LEU A 7 14.83 -30.27 3.20
C LEU A 7 16.16 -30.55 3.89
N LYS A 8 17.26 -30.08 3.29
CA LYS A 8 18.58 -30.13 3.90
C LYS A 8 18.62 -29.40 5.25
N LEU A 9 18.03 -28.21 5.34
CA LEU A 9 18.01 -27.44 6.60
C LEU A 9 17.25 -28.17 7.72
N VAL A 10 16.15 -28.85 7.40
CA VAL A 10 15.35 -29.60 8.38
C VAL A 10 16.06 -30.88 8.82
N GLU A 11 16.73 -31.56 7.89
CA GLU A 11 17.53 -32.76 8.16
C GLU A 11 18.75 -32.47 9.05
N GLU A 12 19.42 -31.34 8.82
CA GLU A 12 20.59 -30.91 9.60
C GLU A 12 20.19 -30.23 10.94
N SER A 13 18.91 -29.98 11.18
CA SER A 13 18.44 -29.28 12.37
C SER A 13 18.41 -30.19 13.60
N SER A 14 18.90 -29.68 14.73
CA SER A 14 18.74 -30.34 16.03
C SER A 14 17.28 -30.31 16.56
N LYS A 15 16.40 -29.50 15.97
CA LYS A 15 14.99 -29.33 16.39
C LYS A 15 14.03 -29.27 15.20
N PRO A 16 13.88 -30.34 14.42
CA PRO A 16 13.03 -30.34 13.22
C PRO A 16 11.55 -30.05 13.52
N ARG A 17 11.06 -30.46 14.70
CA ARG A 17 9.67 -30.18 15.13
C ARG A 17 9.39 -28.68 15.30
N ALA A 18 10.40 -27.88 15.66
CA ALA A 18 10.23 -26.43 15.79
C ALA A 18 9.99 -25.77 14.41
N PHE A 19 10.68 -26.25 13.38
CA PHE A 19 10.46 -25.82 11.99
C PHE A 19 9.04 -26.14 11.53
N TRP A 20 8.58 -27.38 11.73
CA TRP A 20 7.23 -27.78 11.36
C TRP A 20 6.15 -27.03 12.15
N GLY A 21 6.38 -26.79 13.44
CA GLY A 21 5.48 -25.98 14.27
C GLY A 21 5.35 -24.54 13.77
N ALA A 22 6.45 -23.91 13.38
CA ALA A 22 6.45 -22.58 12.78
C ALA A 22 5.68 -22.57 11.45
N LEU A 23 5.95 -23.54 10.57
CA LEU A 23 5.27 -23.64 9.28
C LEU A 23 3.77 -23.88 9.44
N ALA A 24 3.36 -24.75 10.36
CA ALA A 24 1.96 -25.01 10.68
C ALA A 24 1.26 -23.76 11.21
N THR A 25 1.93 -22.99 12.08
CA THR A 25 1.37 -21.73 12.62
C THR A 25 1.18 -20.69 11.52
N ILE A 26 2.15 -20.55 10.61
CA ILE A 26 2.06 -19.63 9.47
C ILE A 26 0.92 -20.04 8.53
N ALA A 27 0.85 -21.33 8.17
CA ALA A 27 -0.12 -21.84 7.21
C ALA A 27 -1.55 -21.85 7.77
N PHE A 28 -1.74 -22.41 8.97
CA PHE A 28 -3.08 -22.65 9.54
C PHE A 28 -3.49 -21.58 10.56
N GLY A 29 -2.55 -21.08 11.36
CA GLY A 29 -2.83 -20.06 12.38
C GLY A 29 -3.04 -18.68 11.78
N TYR A 30 -2.19 -18.26 10.85
CA TYR A 30 -2.27 -16.96 10.19
C TYR A 30 -2.94 -17.01 8.80
N GLY A 31 -3.21 -18.21 8.26
CA GLY A 31 -3.83 -18.37 6.95
C GLY A 31 -2.94 -17.91 5.79
N LEU A 32 -1.61 -17.91 5.96
CA LEU A 32 -0.67 -17.43 4.94
C LEU A 32 -0.29 -18.58 3.99
N HIS A 33 -0.29 -18.28 2.68
CA HIS A 33 0.20 -19.22 1.68
C HIS A 33 1.73 -19.20 1.63
N VAL A 34 2.35 -20.33 1.97
CA VAL A 34 3.79 -20.52 1.92
C VAL A 34 4.16 -21.31 0.67
N PHE A 35 5.13 -20.80 -0.08
CA PHE A 35 5.70 -21.44 -1.27
C PHE A 35 7.21 -21.51 -1.13
N PHE A 36 7.78 -22.59 -1.64
CA PHE A 36 9.20 -22.93 -1.49
C PHE A 36 9.90 -22.90 -2.85
N THR A 37 11.06 -22.25 -2.91
CA THR A 37 11.88 -22.12 -4.13
C THR A 37 13.31 -22.48 -3.78
N ARG A 38 14.04 -23.15 -4.67
CA ARG A 38 15.40 -23.62 -4.35
C ARG A 38 16.46 -22.53 -4.44
N ASN A 39 16.26 -21.55 -5.33
CA ASN A 39 17.22 -20.49 -5.61
C ASN A 39 16.53 -19.27 -6.21
N THR A 40 17.31 -18.18 -6.35
CA THR A 40 16.85 -16.90 -6.89
C THR A 40 16.21 -17.02 -8.28
N ALA A 41 16.71 -17.90 -9.15
CA ALA A 41 16.14 -18.11 -10.48
C ALA A 41 14.72 -18.69 -10.39
N GLN A 42 14.49 -19.72 -9.58
CA GLN A 42 13.16 -20.27 -9.35
C GLN A 42 12.23 -19.27 -8.65
N THR A 43 12.76 -18.46 -7.73
CA THR A 43 11.99 -17.39 -7.07
C THR A 43 11.51 -16.36 -8.10
N ALA A 44 12.39 -15.94 -9.02
CA ALA A 44 12.05 -14.99 -10.07
C ALA A 44 10.99 -15.58 -11.02
N ASP A 45 11.15 -16.82 -11.47
CA ASP A 45 10.17 -17.52 -12.32
C ASP A 45 8.82 -17.66 -11.63
N PHE A 46 8.81 -17.98 -10.34
CA PHE A 46 7.58 -18.12 -9.57
C PHE A 46 6.85 -16.78 -9.41
N ILE A 47 7.59 -15.70 -9.09
CA ILE A 47 7.03 -14.34 -9.02
C ILE A 47 6.48 -13.91 -10.38
N TYR A 48 7.22 -14.15 -11.46
CA TYR A 48 6.77 -13.85 -12.82
C TYR A 48 5.50 -14.62 -13.17
N THR A 49 5.45 -15.92 -12.84
CA THR A 49 4.29 -16.77 -13.09
C THR A 49 3.07 -16.30 -12.33
N ILE A 50 3.23 -15.93 -11.05
CA ILE A 50 2.19 -15.30 -10.23
C ILE A 50 1.74 -13.99 -10.85
N ALA A 51 2.65 -13.11 -11.28
CA ALA A 51 2.27 -11.82 -11.86
C ALA A 51 1.51 -11.99 -13.18
N LYS A 52 1.89 -12.96 -14.00
CA LYS A 52 1.30 -13.23 -15.31
C LYS A 52 -0.07 -13.92 -15.23
N HIS A 53 -0.22 -14.90 -14.34
CA HIS A 53 -1.42 -15.74 -14.26
C HIS A 53 -2.30 -15.42 -13.04
N GLY A 54 -1.78 -14.66 -12.08
CA GLY A 54 -2.46 -14.23 -10.86
C GLY A 54 -3.48 -13.15 -11.15
N ARG A 55 -4.49 -13.46 -11.97
CA ARG A 55 -5.80 -12.83 -11.86
C ARG A 55 -6.51 -13.38 -10.62
N PHE A 56 -5.88 -13.20 -9.46
CA PHE A 56 -6.57 -13.36 -8.20
C PHE A 56 -7.61 -12.26 -8.17
N VAL A 57 -8.86 -12.63 -8.42
CA VAL A 57 -10.02 -11.74 -8.28
C VAL A 57 -9.85 -11.10 -6.91
N ARG A 58 -9.51 -9.79 -6.88
CA ARG A 58 -9.62 -9.05 -5.64
C ARG A 58 -11.12 -9.08 -5.34
N PRO A 59 -11.59 -9.80 -4.30
CA PRO A 59 -12.96 -9.58 -3.90
C PRO A 59 -13.08 -8.08 -3.67
N GLY A 60 -14.11 -7.45 -4.22
CA GLY A 60 -14.34 -6.01 -4.17
C GLY A 60 -14.65 -5.51 -2.76
N ARG A 61 -13.93 -6.00 -1.75
CA ARG A 61 -13.92 -5.51 -0.39
C ARG A 61 -13.32 -4.10 -0.42
N PRO A 62 -13.85 -3.16 0.38
CA PRO A 62 -13.20 -1.89 0.59
C PRO A 62 -11.75 -2.16 0.99
N LEU A 63 -10.80 -1.45 0.38
CA LEU A 63 -9.43 -1.45 0.89
C LEU A 63 -9.51 -0.94 2.33
N ILE A 64 -9.33 -1.82 3.32
CA ILE A 64 -9.20 -1.41 4.72
C ILE A 64 -7.82 -0.78 4.83
N GLN A 65 -7.73 0.51 4.50
CA GLN A 65 -6.56 1.29 4.84
C GLN A 65 -6.59 1.54 6.35
N LYS A 66 -5.71 0.84 7.07
CA LYS A 66 -5.43 1.15 8.47
C LYS A 66 -4.84 2.55 8.52
N LYS A 67 -5.61 3.52 9.00
CA LYS A 67 -5.11 4.88 9.24
C LYS A 67 -4.03 4.79 10.33
N PRO A 68 -2.87 5.44 10.14
CA PRO A 68 -1.88 5.58 11.20
C PRO A 68 -2.54 6.16 12.44
N LYS A 69 -2.17 5.67 13.63
CA LYS A 69 -2.59 6.30 14.88
C LYS A 69 -1.82 7.63 14.96
N VAL A 70 -2.56 8.73 15.05
CA VAL A 70 -1.97 10.07 15.13
C VAL A 70 -2.21 10.59 16.54
N GLU A 71 -1.18 11.11 17.19
CA GLU A 71 -1.23 11.51 18.60
C GLU A 71 -1.32 13.03 18.74
N THR A 72 -0.83 13.80 17.76
CA THR A 72 -0.83 15.26 17.80
C THR A 72 -1.53 15.91 16.59
N LEU A 73 -1.94 17.18 16.76
CA LEU A 73 -2.50 17.98 15.67
C LEU A 73 -1.48 18.19 14.54
N GLN A 74 -0.21 18.42 14.89
CA GLN A 74 0.87 18.61 13.92
C GLN A 74 1.06 17.37 13.04
N GLU A 75 1.12 16.18 13.65
CA GLU A 75 1.20 14.92 12.90
C GLU A 75 -0.02 14.72 12.01
N SER A 76 -1.21 15.15 12.47
CA SER A 76 -2.44 15.06 11.67
C SER A 76 -2.36 15.95 10.43
N GLN A 77 -1.87 17.19 10.60
CA GLN A 77 -1.67 18.13 9.50
C GLN A 77 -0.65 17.60 8.48
N LEU A 78 0.48 17.07 8.96
CA LEU A 78 1.50 16.44 8.13
C LEU A 78 0.96 15.25 7.36
N LEU A 79 0.22 14.36 8.02
CA LEU A 79 -0.35 13.17 7.40
C LEU A 79 -1.37 13.52 6.31
N VAL A 80 -2.25 14.50 6.57
CA VAL A 80 -3.25 14.96 5.58
C VAL A 80 -2.55 15.54 4.35
N VAL A 81 -1.58 16.43 4.52
CA VAL A 81 -0.89 17.05 3.38
C VAL A 81 0.01 16.03 2.65
N ALA A 82 0.65 15.11 3.37
CA ALA A 82 1.47 14.03 2.77
C ALA A 82 0.63 12.95 2.05
N SER A 83 -0.69 13.00 2.13
CA SER A 83 -1.57 12.12 1.36
C SER A 83 -1.81 12.61 -0.07
N LEU A 84 -1.41 13.84 -0.39
CA LEU A 84 -1.55 14.42 -1.72
C LEU A 84 -0.58 13.78 -2.73
N PRO A 85 -0.94 13.73 -4.02
CA PRO A 85 -0.16 13.06 -5.05
C PRO A 85 1.19 13.75 -5.25
N GLY A 86 2.28 12.98 -5.09
CA GLY A 86 3.63 13.51 -5.20
C GLY A 86 4.10 14.35 -4.00
N VAL A 87 3.34 14.38 -2.90
CA VAL A 87 3.69 15.08 -1.67
C VAL A 87 4.12 14.07 -0.60
N GLY A 88 5.42 13.94 -0.37
CA GLY A 88 5.94 13.17 0.77
C GLY A 88 5.98 13.99 2.07
N PRO A 89 6.37 13.38 3.20
CA PRO A 89 6.43 14.06 4.51
C PRO A 89 7.34 15.31 4.51
N ARG A 90 8.44 15.27 3.75
CA ARG A 90 9.34 16.43 3.58
C ARG A 90 8.65 17.62 2.91
N PHE A 91 7.87 17.37 1.86
CA PHE A 91 7.15 18.42 1.17
C PHE A 91 5.91 18.88 1.94
N ALA A 92 5.26 17.97 2.68
CA ALA A 92 4.16 18.32 3.56
C ALA A 92 4.59 19.36 4.62
N ASP A 93 5.75 19.14 5.27
CA ASP A 93 6.32 20.12 6.21
C ASP A 93 6.64 21.45 5.54
N LYS A 94 7.30 21.45 4.37
CA LYS A 94 7.60 22.67 3.61
C LYS A 94 6.34 23.45 3.22
N LEU A 95 5.33 22.76 2.71
CA LEU A 95 4.05 23.37 2.31
C LEU A 95 3.33 23.97 3.52
N LEU A 96 3.27 23.23 4.64
CA LEU A 96 2.66 23.73 5.87
C LEU A 96 3.40 24.93 6.46
N ARG A 97 4.73 24.96 6.38
CA ARG A 97 5.52 26.14 6.79
C ARG A 97 5.29 27.35 5.88
N HIS A 98 5.16 27.12 4.57
CA HIS A 98 4.96 28.21 3.61
C HIS A 98 3.54 28.79 3.68
N PHE A 99 2.51 27.94 3.74
CA PHE A 99 1.10 28.34 3.70
C PHE A 99 0.46 28.49 5.09
N GLY A 100 1.11 28.01 6.14
CA GLY A 100 0.69 28.15 7.55
C GLY A 100 -0.44 27.23 8.02
N SER A 101 -1.23 26.64 7.11
CA SER A 101 -2.28 25.70 7.48
C SER A 101 -2.64 24.72 6.37
N VAL A 102 -3.23 23.58 6.75
CA VAL A 102 -3.76 22.58 5.78
C VAL A 102 -4.77 23.22 4.84
N ARG A 103 -5.67 24.09 5.36
CA ARG A 103 -6.68 24.77 4.54
C ARG A 103 -6.03 25.58 3.42
N GLN A 104 -5.01 26.37 3.75
CA GLN A 104 -4.31 27.20 2.78
C GLN A 104 -3.60 26.36 1.71
N VAL A 105 -2.98 25.23 2.09
CA VAL A 105 -2.37 24.30 1.12
C VAL A 105 -3.41 23.79 0.12
N PHE A 106 -4.61 23.44 0.59
CA PHE A 106 -5.67 22.86 -0.25
C PHE A 106 -6.41 23.92 -1.09
N SER A 107 -6.34 25.20 -0.73
CA SER A 107 -6.92 26.30 -1.52
C SER A 107 -5.90 27.03 -2.40
N SER A 108 -4.64 26.58 -2.40
CA SER A 108 -3.58 27.23 -3.16
C SER A 108 -3.69 26.95 -4.66
N SER A 109 -3.41 27.96 -5.48
CA SER A 109 -3.40 27.81 -6.93
C SER A 109 -2.16 27.03 -7.41
N LEU A 110 -2.19 26.57 -8.66
CA LEU A 110 -1.05 25.91 -9.31
C LEU A 110 0.23 26.74 -9.22
N SER A 111 0.12 28.05 -9.49
CA SER A 111 1.28 28.96 -9.44
C SER A 111 1.82 29.11 -8.03
N GLN A 112 0.96 29.21 -7.01
CA GLN A 112 1.37 29.29 -5.61
C GLN A 112 2.08 28.02 -5.15
N LEU A 113 1.55 26.85 -5.49
CA LEU A 113 2.19 25.57 -5.16
C LEU A 113 3.55 25.43 -5.84
N ALA A 114 3.67 25.83 -7.11
CA ALA A 114 4.90 25.75 -7.88
C ALA A 114 6.01 26.71 -7.41
N LEU A 115 5.68 27.74 -6.62
CA LEU A 115 6.65 28.65 -6.01
C LEU A 115 7.40 28.03 -4.83
N VAL A 116 6.87 26.95 -4.24
CA VAL A 116 7.53 26.29 -3.12
C VAL A 116 8.79 25.58 -3.60
N GLU A 117 9.91 25.86 -2.94
CA GLU A 117 11.24 25.41 -3.35
C GLU A 117 11.31 23.87 -3.53
N GLY A 118 11.64 23.45 -4.75
CA GLY A 118 11.73 22.04 -5.13
C GLY A 118 10.38 21.36 -5.40
N PHE A 119 9.27 22.09 -5.29
CA PHE A 119 7.93 21.63 -5.63
C PHE A 119 7.58 22.02 -7.07
N GLY A 120 8.05 21.20 -8.02
CA GLY A 120 7.91 21.49 -9.45
C GLY A 120 6.47 21.50 -9.95
N ARG A 121 6.27 22.16 -11.10
CA ARG A 121 4.98 22.35 -11.77
C ARG A 121 4.18 21.06 -11.97
N SER A 122 4.82 19.96 -12.40
CA SER A 122 4.14 18.68 -12.62
C SER A 122 3.48 18.13 -11.34
N ARG A 123 4.10 18.30 -10.17
CA ARG A 123 3.51 17.87 -8.89
C ARG A 123 2.36 18.79 -8.49
N ALA A 124 2.52 20.11 -8.66
CA ALA A 124 1.46 21.08 -8.41
C ALA A 124 0.23 20.80 -9.29
N GLU A 125 0.42 20.49 -10.57
CA GLU A 125 -0.66 20.10 -11.49
C GLU A 125 -1.42 18.85 -11.00
N ASN A 126 -0.71 17.83 -10.53
CA ASN A 126 -1.34 16.63 -9.98
C ASN A 126 -2.16 16.93 -8.71
N VAL A 127 -1.65 17.80 -7.83
CA VAL A 127 -2.36 18.21 -6.61
C VAL A 127 -3.63 18.97 -6.97
N VAL A 128 -3.53 20.01 -7.80
CA VAL A 128 -4.68 20.83 -8.23
C VAL A 128 -5.71 19.96 -8.94
N ARG A 129 -5.27 19.08 -9.85
CA ARG A 129 -6.16 18.15 -10.54
C ARG A 129 -6.93 17.23 -9.59
N LEU A 130 -6.29 16.76 -8.51
CA LEU A 130 -6.99 15.94 -7.51
C LEU A 130 -8.03 16.76 -6.74
N LEU A 131 -7.70 17.99 -6.36
CA LEU A 131 -8.54 18.85 -5.54
C LEU A 131 -9.76 19.39 -6.32
N ASP A 132 -9.60 19.66 -7.61
CA ASP A 132 -10.64 20.25 -8.47
C ASP A 132 -11.49 19.22 -9.21
N ALA A 133 -11.03 17.97 -9.36
CA ALA A 133 -11.77 16.95 -10.09
C ALA A 133 -13.09 16.59 -9.41
N SER A 134 -14.17 16.51 -10.19
CA SER A 134 -15.46 16.04 -9.70
C SER A 134 -15.39 14.57 -9.27
N TYR A 135 -15.93 14.27 -8.10
CA TYR A 135 -16.00 12.90 -7.61
C TYR A 135 -16.97 12.06 -8.46
N GLN A 136 -16.48 10.95 -9.00
CA GLN A 136 -17.26 9.98 -9.75
C GLN A 136 -17.29 8.64 -9.00
N PRO A 137 -18.37 8.32 -8.27
CA PRO A 137 -18.48 7.04 -7.59
C PRO A 137 -18.62 5.91 -8.63
N SER A 138 -17.82 4.85 -8.49
CA SER A 138 -18.09 3.62 -9.23
C SER A 138 -19.37 2.99 -8.68
N GLU A 139 -20.46 2.98 -9.44
CA GLU A 139 -21.64 2.20 -9.08
C GLU A 139 -21.26 0.72 -9.05
N LYS A 140 -21.17 0.14 -7.85
CA LYS A 140 -21.18 -1.31 -7.72
C LYS A 140 -22.63 -1.73 -7.86
N LEU A 141 -23.01 -2.26 -9.03
CA LEU A 141 -24.22 -3.05 -9.16
C LEU A 141 -24.21 -4.07 -8.03
N ALA A 142 -25.14 -3.94 -7.08
CA ALA A 142 -25.33 -4.94 -6.05
C ALA A 142 -25.61 -6.25 -6.78
N SER A 143 -24.67 -7.19 -6.73
CA SER A 143 -24.97 -8.58 -7.07
C SER A 143 -25.86 -9.10 -5.96
N GLN A 144 -27.16 -8.82 -6.06
CA GLN A 144 -28.16 -9.61 -5.39
C GLN A 144 -27.99 -11.03 -5.94
N ALA A 145 -27.28 -11.87 -5.20
CA ALA A 145 -27.43 -13.30 -5.36
C ALA A 145 -28.91 -13.58 -5.11
N ARG A 146 -29.63 -13.99 -6.16
CA ARG A 146 -30.95 -14.58 -6.00
C ARG A 146 -30.74 -15.82 -5.12
N LEU A 147 -31.14 -15.72 -3.85
CA LEU A 147 -31.63 -16.91 -3.16
C LEU A 147 -32.86 -17.29 -3.96
N ASP A 148 -32.74 -18.34 -4.76
CA ASP A 148 -33.80 -19.24 -5.22
C ASP A 148 -33.24 -20.07 -6.39
N GLN A 149 -32.62 -21.20 -6.06
CA GLN A 149 -32.73 -22.51 -6.74
C GLN A 149 -31.88 -23.56 -6.03
#